data_AF-A0A059DS89-F1
#
_entry.id   AF-A0A059DS89-F1
#
_cell.length_a   1.000
_cell.length_b   1.000
_cell.length_c   1.000
_cell.angle_alpha   90.00
_cell.angle_beta   90.00
_cell.angle_gamma   90.00
#
_symmetry.space_group_name_H-M   'P 1'
#
loop_
_entity.id
_entity.type
_entity.pdbx_description
1 polymer ?
#
loop_
_entity_poly.entity_id
_entity_poly.type
_entity_poly.pdbx_seq_one_letter_code
_entity_poly.pdbx_strand_id
1 'polypeptide(L)'
;MSFNAHKRCVAIVAYKSAKEMAGLFGAALPINLDVVLAGAILADVGKLLEYEMLNGKAVMSSHGRLVKHSVSGAHLALDAGLPDSVVHIVATHSGEGDLNERSTESWIVHHADFMCTDPFIAIAKKQLANR
;
A
#
# COMPACT_ATOMS: atom_id res chain seq x y z
N MET A 1 -3.59 -2.64 -16.34
CA MET A 1 -2.32 -2.22 -15.73
C MET A 1 -1.76 -3.42 -14.96
N SER A 2 -0.43 -3.67 -14.98
CA SER A 2 0.16 -4.76 -14.20
C SER A 2 0.30 -4.37 -12.73
N PHE A 3 0.42 -5.37 -11.85
CA PHE A 3 0.69 -5.16 -10.42
C PHE A 3 1.93 -4.28 -10.19
N ASN A 4 3.05 -4.58 -10.87
CA ASN A 4 4.29 -3.81 -10.75
C ASN A 4 4.14 -2.37 -11.23
N ALA A 5 3.36 -2.13 -12.29
CA ALA A 5 3.10 -0.76 -12.77
C ALA A 5 2.28 0.05 -11.75
N HIS A 6 1.28 -0.58 -11.11
CA HIS A 6 0.52 0.02 -10.00
C HIS A 6 1.44 0.40 -8.85
N LYS A 7 2.21 -0.55 -8.31
CA LYS A 7 3.06 -0.31 -7.14
C LYS A 7 4.14 0.73 -7.41
N ARG A 8 4.70 0.75 -8.63
CA ARG A 8 5.63 1.80 -9.04
C ARG A 8 4.97 3.18 -9.04
N CYS A 9 3.72 3.28 -9.52
CA CYS A 9 2.97 4.53 -9.49
C CYS A 9 2.75 5.02 -8.05
N VAL A 10 2.27 4.13 -7.17
CA VAL A 10 2.01 4.42 -5.75
C VAL A 10 3.27 4.93 -5.06
N ALA A 11 4.41 4.24 -5.21
CA ALA A 11 5.67 4.65 -4.59
C ALA A 11 6.13 6.04 -5.05
N ILE A 12 6.02 6.33 -6.35
CA ILE A 12 6.39 7.64 -6.90
C ILE A 12 5.46 8.75 -6.40
N VAL A 13 4.13 8.50 -6.40
CA VAL A 13 3.13 9.47 -5.93
C VAL A 13 3.33 9.74 -4.45
N ALA A 14 3.43 8.71 -3.61
CA ALA A 14 3.65 8.84 -2.18
C ALA A 14 4.92 9.66 -1.87
N TYR A 15 6.05 9.32 -2.49
CA TYR A 15 7.32 10.03 -2.26
C TYR A 15 7.26 11.49 -2.69
N LYS A 16 6.69 11.78 -3.89
CA LYS A 16 6.57 13.16 -4.37
C LYS A 16 5.64 13.98 -3.48
N SER A 17 4.50 13.44 -3.09
CA SER A 17 3.57 14.11 -2.16
C SER A 17 4.24 14.38 -0.80
N ALA A 18 4.91 13.39 -0.22
CA ALA A 18 5.63 13.56 1.03
C ALA A 18 6.72 14.63 0.95
N LYS A 19 7.47 14.67 -0.16
CA LYS A 19 8.52 15.67 -0.38
C LYS A 19 7.96 17.10 -0.45
N GLU A 20 6.87 17.30 -1.18
CA GLU A 20 6.20 18.61 -1.25
C GLU A 20 5.64 19.02 0.12
N MET A 21 4.98 18.10 0.84
CA MET A 21 4.48 18.35 2.19
C MET A 21 5.61 18.72 3.16
N ALA A 22 6.73 18.00 3.13
CA ALA A 22 7.89 18.31 3.95
C ALA A 22 8.48 19.70 3.63
N GLY A 23 8.51 20.09 2.36
CA GLY A 23 8.96 21.43 1.94
C GLY A 23 8.02 22.56 2.36
N LEU A 24 6.71 22.33 2.34
CA LEU A 24 5.69 23.34 2.67
C LEU A 24 5.45 23.48 4.16
N PHE A 25 5.42 22.37 4.91
CA PHE A 25 5.10 22.35 6.34
C PHE A 25 6.35 22.35 7.23
N GLY A 26 7.50 21.90 6.72
CA GLY A 26 8.76 21.90 7.44
C GLY A 26 8.66 21.23 8.81
N ALA A 27 9.18 21.88 9.85
CA ALA A 27 9.19 21.34 11.21
C ALA A 27 7.80 21.21 11.85
N ALA A 28 6.76 21.86 11.30
CA ALA A 28 5.38 21.72 11.81
C ALA A 28 4.77 20.34 11.46
N LEU A 29 5.31 19.67 10.44
CA LEU A 29 4.92 18.31 10.06
C LEU A 29 6.19 17.54 9.64
N PRO A 30 6.97 17.01 10.60
CA PRO A 30 8.14 16.21 10.29
C PRO A 30 7.70 14.94 9.55
N ILE A 31 8.30 14.69 8.39
CA ILE A 31 8.01 13.53 7.54
C ILE A 31 9.33 12.83 7.22
N ASN A 32 9.41 11.53 7.49
CA ASN A 32 10.54 10.72 7.07
C ASN A 32 10.32 10.17 5.64
N LEU A 33 11.01 10.73 4.66
CA LEU A 33 10.85 10.36 3.25
C LEU A 33 11.27 8.91 2.95
N ASP A 34 12.27 8.37 3.67
CA ASP A 34 12.72 6.99 3.48
C ASP A 34 11.68 6.00 4.00
N VAL A 35 11.04 6.32 5.13
CA VAL A 35 9.93 5.54 5.69
C VAL A 35 8.72 5.55 4.74
N VAL A 36 8.36 6.71 4.17
CA VAL A 36 7.29 6.79 3.15
C VAL A 36 7.62 5.91 1.95
N LEU A 37 8.83 6.04 1.39
CA LEU A 37 9.21 5.31 0.18
C LEU A 37 9.28 3.80 0.42
N ALA A 38 9.91 3.37 1.51
CA ALA A 38 9.98 1.96 1.89
C ALA A 38 8.59 1.38 2.13
N GLY A 39 7.76 2.07 2.92
CA GLY A 39 6.38 1.67 3.19
C GLY A 39 5.53 1.58 1.94
N ALA A 40 5.65 2.54 1.01
CA ALA A 40 4.89 2.53 -0.25
C ALA A 40 5.29 1.39 -1.19
N ILE A 41 6.58 1.05 -1.26
CA ILE A 41 7.09 -0.09 -2.03
C ILE A 41 6.53 -1.40 -1.47
N LEU A 42 6.50 -1.53 -0.13
CA LEU A 42 6.19 -2.78 0.56
C LEU A 42 4.72 -2.94 0.95
N ALA A 43 3.89 -1.90 0.83
CA ALA A 43 2.50 -1.87 1.27
C ALA A 43 1.70 -3.14 0.88
N ASP A 44 1.92 -3.63 -0.33
CA ASP A 44 1.21 -4.80 -0.88
C ASP A 44 2.04 -6.08 -0.96
N VAL A 45 3.21 -6.16 -0.30
CA VAL A 45 4.10 -7.33 -0.43
C VAL A 45 3.40 -8.64 0.00
N GLY A 46 2.48 -8.56 0.98
CA GLY A 46 1.68 -9.70 1.43
C GLY A 46 0.71 -10.24 0.37
N LYS A 47 0.42 -9.51 -0.71
CA LYS A 47 -0.41 -10.03 -1.82
C LYS A 47 0.23 -11.23 -2.52
N LEU A 48 1.56 -11.35 -2.43
CA LEU A 48 2.30 -12.52 -2.93
C LEU A 48 2.02 -13.79 -2.11
N LEU A 49 1.53 -13.66 -0.88
CA LEU A 49 1.09 -14.76 -0.02
C LEU A 49 -0.44 -14.92 -0.05
N GLU A 50 -1.17 -13.82 -0.19
CA GLU A 50 -2.64 -13.81 -0.25
C GLU A 50 -3.17 -14.48 -1.53
N TYR A 51 -2.43 -14.34 -2.64
CA TYR A 51 -2.79 -14.92 -3.93
C TYR A 51 -1.77 -15.93 -4.41
N GLU A 52 -2.23 -16.93 -5.15
CA GLU A 52 -1.41 -17.90 -5.87
C GLU A 52 -1.77 -17.91 -7.35
N MET A 53 -0.83 -18.35 -8.20
CA MET A 53 -1.04 -18.43 -9.65
C MET A 53 -1.50 -19.84 -10.03
N LEU A 54 -2.74 -19.96 -10.51
CA LEU A 54 -3.28 -21.21 -11.04
C LEU A 54 -3.68 -21.00 -12.51
N ASN A 55 -3.06 -21.75 -13.43
CA ASN A 55 -3.32 -21.66 -14.87
C ASN A 55 -3.22 -20.21 -15.42
N GLY A 56 -2.21 -19.46 -14.96
CA GLY A 56 -1.99 -18.07 -15.38
C GLY A 56 -2.96 -17.05 -14.80
N LYS A 57 -3.83 -17.45 -13.84
CA LYS A 57 -4.75 -16.55 -13.15
C LYS A 57 -4.39 -16.47 -11.66
N ALA A 58 -4.42 -15.26 -11.11
CA ALA A 58 -4.31 -15.05 -9.68
C ALA A 58 -5.62 -15.51 -9.01
N VAL A 59 -5.52 -16.42 -8.05
CA VAL A 59 -6.62 -16.93 -7.24
C VAL A 59 -6.28 -16.81 -5.76
N MET A 60 -7.28 -16.73 -4.90
CA MET A 60 -7.07 -16.64 -3.45
C MET A 60 -6.40 -17.92 -2.93
N SER A 61 -5.25 -17.80 -2.26
CA SER A 61 -4.51 -18.94 -1.72
C SER A 61 -5.19 -19.51 -0.46
N SER A 62 -4.75 -20.69 0.00
CA SER A 62 -5.17 -21.23 1.30
C SER A 62 -4.79 -20.32 2.46
N HIS A 63 -3.62 -19.70 2.40
CA HIS A 63 -3.15 -18.72 3.37
C HIS A 63 -3.98 -17.42 3.31
N GLY A 64 -4.21 -16.88 2.11
CA GLY A 64 -4.95 -15.63 1.90
C GLY A 64 -6.42 -15.69 2.35
N ARG A 65 -7.02 -16.88 2.37
CA ARG A 65 -8.34 -17.08 2.98
C ARG A 65 -8.37 -16.85 4.49
N LEU A 66 -7.21 -16.95 5.15
CA LEU A 66 -7.09 -16.86 6.61
C LEU A 66 -6.41 -15.55 7.04
N VAL A 67 -5.43 -15.08 6.27
CA VAL A 67 -4.57 -13.95 6.63
C VAL A 67 -4.50 -12.98 5.46
N LYS A 68 -4.98 -11.75 5.68
CA LYS A 68 -4.93 -10.68 4.68
C LYS A 68 -3.52 -10.20 4.38
N HIS A 69 -3.31 -9.63 3.19
CA HIS A 69 -2.00 -9.12 2.77
C HIS A 69 -1.39 -8.06 3.69
N SER A 70 -2.19 -7.21 4.34
CA SER A 70 -1.65 -6.21 5.27
C SER A 70 -0.99 -6.86 6.49
N VAL A 71 -1.60 -7.92 7.02
CA VAL A 71 -1.07 -8.69 8.15
C VAL A 71 0.15 -9.51 7.74
N SER A 72 0.05 -10.28 6.66
CA SER A 72 1.17 -11.11 6.19
C SER A 72 2.34 -10.26 5.68
N GLY A 73 2.06 -9.13 5.04
CA GLY A 73 3.06 -8.16 4.61
C GLY A 73 3.78 -7.49 5.78
N ALA A 74 3.05 -7.11 6.83
CA ALA A 74 3.66 -6.55 8.05
C ALA A 74 4.57 -7.58 8.74
N HIS A 75 4.13 -8.85 8.81
CA HIS A 75 4.96 -9.93 9.33
C HIS A 75 6.24 -10.12 8.51
N LEU A 76 6.16 -10.12 7.17
CA LEU A 76 7.34 -10.20 6.31
C LEU A 76 8.31 -9.02 6.52
N ALA A 77 7.77 -7.80 6.68
CA ALA A 77 8.58 -6.61 6.93
C ALA A 77 9.31 -6.70 8.27
N LEU A 78 8.61 -7.18 9.31
CA LEU A 78 9.18 -7.40 10.64
C LEU A 78 10.28 -8.48 10.61
N ASP A 79 10.01 -9.62 9.97
CA ASP A 79 10.96 -10.72 9.84
C ASP A 79 12.22 -10.32 9.04
N ALA A 80 12.08 -9.39 8.09
CA ALA A 80 13.18 -8.80 7.35
C ALA A 80 13.99 -7.75 8.14
N GLY A 81 13.62 -7.47 9.40
CA GLY A 81 14.31 -6.52 10.27
C GLY A 81 14.06 -5.05 9.92
N LEU A 82 12.93 -4.75 9.25
CA LEU A 82 12.55 -3.36 8.97
C LEU A 82 12.05 -2.66 10.23
N PRO A 83 12.25 -1.34 10.34
CA PRO A 83 11.79 -0.58 11.51
C PRO A 83 10.26 -0.59 11.62
N ASP A 84 9.76 -0.50 12.85
CA ASP A 84 8.32 -0.48 13.16
C ASP A 84 7.55 0.59 12.37
N SER A 85 8.18 1.72 12.05
CA SER A 85 7.55 2.77 11.24
C SER A 85 7.20 2.30 9.82
N VAL A 86 8.01 1.43 9.21
CA VAL A 86 7.73 0.82 7.91
C VAL A 86 6.74 -0.32 8.05
N VAL A 87 6.89 -1.17 9.07
CA VAL A 87 5.95 -2.25 9.39
C VAL A 87 4.54 -1.70 9.60
N HIS A 88 4.43 -0.58 10.32
CA HIS A 88 3.18 0.14 10.57
C HIS A 88 2.49 0.53 9.26
N ILE A 89 3.22 1.15 8.33
CA ILE A 89 2.66 1.52 7.02
C ILE A 89 2.10 0.30 6.30
N VAL A 90 2.84 -0.81 6.26
CA VAL A 90 2.36 -2.04 5.60
C VAL A 90 1.07 -2.54 6.26
N ALA A 91 1.01 -2.52 7.59
CA ALA A 91 -0.17 -2.93 8.35
C ALA A 91 -1.39 -2.00 8.15
N THR A 92 -1.18 -0.68 7.97
CA THR A 92 -2.24 0.33 8.04
C THR A 92 -2.50 1.12 6.75
N HIS A 93 -1.81 0.82 5.64
CA HIS A 93 -2.00 1.55 4.37
C HIS A 93 -3.40 1.35 3.77
N SER A 94 -4.03 0.20 4.00
CA SER A 94 -5.36 -0.18 3.49
C SER A 94 -6.46 0.08 4.52
N GLY A 95 -7.65 -0.49 4.34
CA GLY A 95 -8.79 -0.29 5.25
C GLY A 95 -8.58 -0.81 6.67
N GLU A 96 -7.63 -1.71 6.90
CA GLU A 96 -7.24 -2.18 8.23
C GLU A 96 -6.71 -1.04 9.11
N GLY A 97 -6.16 0.01 8.49
CA GLY A 97 -5.77 1.23 9.19
C GLY A 97 -6.95 2.05 9.70
N ASP A 98 -8.20 1.79 9.32
CA ASP A 98 -9.37 2.53 9.83
C ASP A 98 -9.74 2.10 11.26
N LEU A 99 -9.23 0.94 11.69
CA LEU A 99 -9.38 0.42 13.04
C LEU A 99 -8.19 0.79 13.94
N ASN A 100 -7.19 1.49 13.42
CA ASN A 100 -5.94 1.84 14.09
C ASN A 100 -5.57 3.31 13.86
N GLU A 101 -4.61 3.85 14.61
CA GLU A 101 -4.07 5.17 14.32
C GLU A 101 -3.00 5.07 13.21
N ARG A 102 -3.16 5.83 12.13
CA ARG A 102 -2.14 5.94 11.07
C ARG A 102 -1.13 7.02 11.44
N SER A 103 0.15 6.72 11.26
CA SER A 103 1.20 7.75 11.27
C SER A 103 1.03 8.70 10.09
N THR A 104 1.69 9.86 10.14
CA THR A 104 1.71 10.81 9.01
C THR A 104 2.17 10.13 7.72
N GLU A 105 3.23 9.33 7.76
CA GLU A 105 3.72 8.59 6.61
C GLU A 105 2.71 7.55 6.12
N SER A 106 2.02 6.86 7.03
CA SER A 106 0.98 5.90 6.65
C SER A 106 -0.22 6.58 6.00
N TRP A 107 -0.61 7.78 6.44
CA TRP A 107 -1.66 8.56 5.77
C TRP A 107 -1.27 8.92 4.34
N ILE A 108 -0.01 9.32 4.12
CA ILE A 108 0.48 9.66 2.78
C ILE A 108 0.42 8.42 1.87
N VAL A 109 0.90 7.27 2.35
CA VAL A 109 0.89 6.02 1.55
C VAL A 109 -0.54 5.54 1.30
N HIS A 110 -1.43 5.60 2.29
CA HIS A 110 -2.84 5.27 2.15
C HIS A 110 -3.49 6.09 1.02
N HIS A 111 -3.37 7.42 1.08
CA HIS A 111 -3.98 8.27 0.05
C HIS A 111 -3.31 8.08 -1.32
N ALA A 112 -2.00 7.88 -1.39
CA ALA A 112 -1.32 7.58 -2.65
C ALA A 112 -1.83 6.28 -3.29
N ASP A 113 -2.06 5.22 -2.51
CA ASP A 113 -2.57 3.95 -3.02
C ASP A 113 -4.00 4.10 -3.56
N PHE A 114 -4.88 4.79 -2.83
CA PHE A 114 -6.27 5.03 -3.26
C PHE A 114 -6.35 5.98 -4.46
N MET A 115 -5.55 7.05 -4.51
CA MET A 115 -5.44 7.92 -5.70
C MET A 115 -5.03 7.13 -6.94
N CYS A 116 -4.18 6.11 -6.79
CA CYS A 116 -3.74 5.25 -7.88
C CYS A 116 -4.70 4.09 -8.19
N THR A 117 -5.67 3.80 -7.32
CA THR A 117 -6.56 2.63 -7.42
C THR A 117 -7.99 3.00 -7.83
N ASP A 118 -8.58 4.00 -7.16
CA ASP A 118 -9.99 4.36 -7.32
C ASP A 118 -10.40 4.75 -8.74
N PRO A 119 -9.58 5.51 -9.51
CA PRO A 119 -9.91 5.81 -10.90
C PRO A 119 -10.09 4.55 -11.77
N PHE A 120 -9.26 3.52 -11.53
CA PHE A 120 -9.37 2.25 -12.27
C PHE A 120 -10.62 1.46 -11.86
N ILE A 121 -10.93 1.42 -10.56
CA ILE A 121 -12.17 0.79 -10.06
C ILE A 121 -13.40 1.47 -10.68
N ALA A 122 -13.42 2.80 -10.73
CA ALA A 122 -14.52 3.57 -11.29
C ALA A 122 -14.74 3.26 -12.78
N ILE A 123 -13.66 3.17 -13.57
CA ILE A 123 -13.73 2.81 -14.99
C ILE A 123 -14.22 1.36 -15.17
N ALA A 124 -13.68 0.42 -14.39
CA ALA A 124 -14.07 -0.99 -14.48
C ALA A 124 -15.56 -1.21 -14.17
N LYS A 125 -16.10 -0.54 -13.13
CA LYS A 125 -17.52 -0.59 -12.79
C LYS A 125 -18.41 -0.07 -13.93
N LYS A 126 -18.03 1.04 -14.58
CA LYS A 126 -18.77 1.58 -15.74
C LYS A 126 -18.77 0.61 -16.93
N GLN A 127 -17.65 -0.05 -17.19
CA GLN A 127 -17.56 -1.04 -18.29
C GLN A 127 -18.42 -2.28 -18.03
N LEU A 128 -18.56 -2.71 -16.78
CA LEU A 128 -19.43 -3.82 -16.40
C LEU A 128 -20.91 -3.45 -16.47
N ALA A 129 -21.28 -2.22 -16.09
CA ALA A 129 -22.66 -1.74 -16.16
C ALA A 129 -23.18 -1.52 -17.60
N ASN A 130 -22.27 -1.37 -18.57
CA ASN A 130 -22.59 -1.18 -19.99
C ASN A 130 -22.52 -2.49 -20.81
N ARG A 131 -22.44 -3.65 -20.15
CA ARG A 131 -22.49 -4.99 -20.75
C ARG A 131 -23.77 -5.70 -20.32
#